data_AF-A0A7V9B3G1-F1
#
_entry.id   AF-A0A7V9B3G1-F1
#
_cell.length_a   1.000
_cell.length_b   1.000
_cell.length_c   1.000
_cell.angle_alpha   90.00
_cell.angle_beta   90.00
_cell.angle_gamma   90.00
#
_symmetry.space_group_name_H-M   'P 1'
#
loop_
_entity.id
_entity.type
_entity.pdbx_description
1 polymer ?
#
loop_
_entity_poly.entity_id
_entity_poly.type
_entity_poly.pdbx_seq_one_letter_code
_entity_poly.pdbx_strand_id
1 'polypeptide(L)'
;MKKLLVLGILLVAALAVADLLAQAYVEDQVEASAESELEGIGGVQSEISSFPFLGRIAFGGEVSHLELVLTDVVGRGIPVAELRLDIDGLRFDRGTLLESNRLRITGVGRVAVVAVVTRDELAEVLGDAARSVELIEGTTLTVRDGAIGLPGGFSLPLPSSELIPCDASATIDDEEVVLRCESDRLPTIIVEAVGSVDLREQLGG
;
A
#
# COMPACT_ATOMS: atom_id res chain seq x y z
N MET A 1 44.13 4.89 -18.75
CA MET A 1 42.78 4.57 -19.27
C MET A 1 42.16 3.37 -18.55
N LYS A 2 42.71 2.14 -18.62
CA LYS A 2 42.16 0.96 -17.90
C LYS A 2 41.91 1.17 -16.39
N LYS A 3 42.84 1.80 -15.67
CA LYS A 3 42.68 2.07 -14.21
C LYS A 3 41.52 3.01 -13.87
N LEU A 4 41.26 4.01 -14.73
CA LEU A 4 40.15 4.95 -14.55
C LEU A 4 38.81 4.28 -14.87
N LEU A 5 38.79 3.40 -15.86
CA LEU A 5 37.59 2.64 -16.24
C LEU A 5 37.21 1.63 -15.15
N VAL A 6 38.20 0.92 -14.59
CA VAL A 6 38.00 0.02 -13.44
C VAL A 6 37.52 0.79 -12.21
N LEU A 7 38.12 1.94 -11.91
CA LEU A 7 37.68 2.79 -10.79
C LEU A 7 36.25 3.30 -10.99
N GLY A 8 35.89 3.70 -12.21
CA GLY A 8 34.52 4.11 -12.54
C GLY A 8 33.51 2.98 -12.36
N ILE A 9 33.82 1.76 -12.82
CA ILE A 9 32.95 0.59 -12.61
C ILE A 9 32.79 0.28 -11.12
N LEU A 10 33.88 0.27 -10.36
CA LEU A 10 33.83 0.01 -8.92
C LEU A 10 32.98 1.06 -8.17
N LEU A 11 33.09 2.33 -8.55
CA LEU A 11 32.29 3.40 -7.96
C LEU A 11 30.79 3.21 -8.27
N VAL A 12 30.45 2.90 -9.52
CA VAL A 12 29.06 2.64 -9.92
C VAL A 12 28.50 1.41 -9.19
N ALA A 13 29.29 0.35 -9.08
CA ALA A 13 28.88 -0.85 -8.33
C ALA A 13 28.66 -0.55 -6.84
N ALA A 14 29.55 0.23 -6.21
CA ALA A 14 29.39 0.64 -4.82
C ALA A 14 28.14 1.50 -4.60
N LEU A 15 27.85 2.43 -5.52
CA LEU A 15 26.64 3.25 -5.48
C LEU A 15 25.38 2.41 -5.65
N ALA A 16 25.38 1.43 -6.56
CA ALA A 16 24.24 0.53 -6.74
C ALA A 16 23.95 -0.30 -5.49
N VAL A 17 24.99 -0.79 -4.79
CA VAL A 17 24.81 -1.50 -3.51
C VAL A 17 24.25 -0.57 -2.44
N ALA A 18 24.75 0.67 -2.35
CA ALA A 18 24.23 1.64 -1.39
C ALA A 18 22.75 1.99 -1.67
N ASP A 19 22.37 2.06 -2.95
CA ASP A 19 20.99 2.31 -3.39
C ASP A 19 20.03 1.22 -2.91
N LEU A 20 20.41 -0.06 -3.08
CA LEU A 20 19.62 -1.21 -2.64
C LEU A 20 19.48 -1.26 -1.11
N LEU A 21 20.56 -0.97 -0.37
CA LEU A 21 20.51 -0.94 1.09
C LEU A 21 19.63 0.20 1.61
N ALA A 22 19.67 1.35 0.96
CA ALA A 22 18.80 2.48 1.31
C ALA A 22 17.33 2.18 1.02
N GLN A 23 17.05 1.49 -0.08
CA GLN A 23 15.69 1.05 -0.42
C GLN A 23 15.13 0.10 0.65
N ALA A 24 15.84 -0.99 0.95
CA ALA A 24 15.43 -1.96 1.96
C ALA A 24 15.22 -1.33 3.34
N TYR A 25 16.07 -0.37 3.72
CA TYR A 25 15.92 0.35 4.97
C TYR A 25 14.65 1.20 5.03
N VAL A 26 14.25 1.82 3.91
CA VAL A 26 13.01 2.61 3.84
C VAL A 26 11.79 1.69 3.84
N GLU A 27 11.86 0.54 3.17
CA GLU A 27 10.80 -0.50 3.21
C GLU A 27 10.54 -0.95 4.67
N ASP A 28 11.58 -1.41 5.38
CA ASP A 28 11.49 -1.82 6.78
C ASP A 28 10.88 -0.72 7.67
N GLN A 29 11.19 0.54 7.38
CA GLN A 29 10.70 1.68 8.15
C GLN A 29 9.23 2.00 7.87
N VAL A 30 8.79 1.89 6.61
CA VAL A 30 7.38 2.04 6.24
C VAL A 30 6.56 0.94 6.91
N GLU A 31 7.05 -0.30 6.90
CA GLU A 31 6.43 -1.43 7.60
C GLU A 31 6.30 -1.14 9.10
N ALA A 32 7.40 -0.81 9.78
CA ALA A 32 7.38 -0.55 11.22
C ALA A 32 6.49 0.63 11.62
N SER A 33 6.47 1.70 10.81
CA SER A 33 5.62 2.87 11.05
C SER A 33 4.14 2.48 10.92
N ALA A 34 3.79 1.79 9.82
CA ALA A 34 2.44 1.31 9.59
C ALA A 34 1.98 0.32 10.67
N GLU A 35 2.81 -0.62 11.10
CA GLU A 35 2.46 -1.52 12.21
C GLU A 35 2.20 -0.76 13.52
N SER A 36 2.93 0.33 13.77
CA SER A 36 2.80 1.11 15.00
C SER A 36 1.60 2.06 15.02
N GLU A 37 1.24 2.62 13.86
CA GLU A 37 0.17 3.61 13.74
C GLU A 37 -1.17 3.02 13.31
N LEU A 38 -1.16 1.85 12.66
CA LEU A 38 -2.39 1.23 12.16
C LEU A 38 -2.90 0.18 13.15
N GLU A 39 -3.95 0.53 13.89
CA GLU A 39 -4.66 -0.43 14.71
C GLU A 39 -5.46 -1.44 13.85
N GLY A 40 -5.53 -2.69 14.31
CA GLY A 40 -6.36 -3.72 13.69
C GLY A 40 -5.76 -4.32 12.42
N ILE A 41 -4.44 -4.50 12.35
CA ILE A 41 -3.75 -5.17 11.23
C ILE A 41 -2.90 -6.31 11.82
N GLY A 42 -2.90 -7.47 11.17
CA GLY A 42 -2.11 -8.64 11.59
C GLY A 42 -0.65 -8.59 11.12
N GLY A 43 -0.40 -7.95 9.97
CA GLY A 43 0.95 -7.73 9.45
C GLY A 43 0.99 -6.72 8.30
N VAL A 44 2.17 -6.13 8.09
CA VAL A 44 2.44 -5.16 7.02
C VAL A 44 3.67 -5.60 6.24
N GLN A 45 3.61 -5.49 4.92
CA GLN A 45 4.74 -5.67 4.03
C GLN A 45 4.79 -4.52 3.02
N SER A 46 5.97 -4.02 2.70
CA SER A 46 6.18 -2.98 1.70
C SER A 46 7.29 -3.31 0.72
N GLU A 47 7.12 -2.94 -0.54
CA GLU A 47 8.13 -3.10 -1.59
C GLU A 47 8.24 -1.82 -2.42
N ILE A 48 9.46 -1.30 -2.59
CA ILE A 48 9.74 -0.07 -3.34
C ILE A 48 10.48 -0.40 -4.63
N SER A 49 9.77 -0.48 -5.75
CA SER A 49 10.41 -0.67 -7.06
C SER A 49 10.87 0.66 -7.67
N SER A 50 12.02 1.17 -7.25
CA SER A 50 12.59 2.43 -7.77
C SER A 50 14.10 2.37 -7.95
N PHE A 51 14.57 2.29 -9.20
CA PHE A 51 16.00 2.31 -9.50
C PHE A 51 16.41 3.48 -10.43
N PRO A 52 17.51 4.21 -10.14
CA PRO A 52 18.19 4.31 -8.85
C PRO A 52 17.37 5.14 -7.84
N PHE A 53 17.10 4.58 -6.66
CA PHE A 53 16.26 5.15 -5.61
C PHE A 53 16.81 6.48 -5.08
N LEU A 54 18.05 6.48 -4.60
CA LEU A 54 18.72 7.63 -4.02
C LEU A 54 18.87 8.75 -5.05
N GLY A 55 19.16 8.40 -6.30
CA GLY A 55 19.24 9.37 -7.39
C GLY A 55 17.89 10.05 -7.64
N ARG A 56 16.81 9.27 -7.75
CA ARG A 56 15.48 9.83 -8.01
C ARG A 56 14.94 10.66 -6.85
N ILE A 57 15.15 10.24 -5.60
CA ILE A 57 14.76 11.05 -4.44
C ILE A 57 15.62 12.32 -4.35
N ALA A 58 16.95 12.17 -4.43
CA ALA A 58 17.85 13.31 -4.24
C ALA A 58 17.73 14.35 -5.36
N PHE A 59 17.42 13.95 -6.61
CA PHE A 59 17.35 14.85 -7.76
C PHE A 59 15.92 15.16 -8.24
N GLY A 60 14.98 14.24 -8.06
CA GLY A 60 13.59 14.35 -8.51
C GLY A 60 12.56 14.48 -7.38
N GLY A 61 12.87 14.02 -6.16
CA GLY A 61 11.90 13.94 -5.06
C GLY A 61 10.77 12.95 -5.35
N GLU A 62 11.04 11.90 -6.13
CA GLU A 62 10.01 10.98 -6.62
C GLU A 62 10.41 9.52 -6.40
N VAL A 63 9.46 8.71 -5.95
CA VAL A 63 9.50 7.25 -5.91
C VAL A 63 8.59 6.75 -7.03
N SER A 64 9.13 5.87 -7.88
CA SER A 64 8.45 5.42 -9.10
C SER A 64 7.27 4.52 -8.78
N HIS A 65 7.47 3.58 -7.86
CA HIS A 65 6.49 2.61 -7.45
C HIS A 65 6.73 2.20 -5.99
N LEU A 66 5.64 2.06 -5.23
CA LEU A 66 5.57 1.53 -3.87
C LEU A 66 4.37 0.59 -3.81
N GLU A 67 4.60 -0.67 -3.45
CA GLU A 67 3.58 -1.64 -3.10
C GLU A 67 3.51 -1.73 -1.57
N LEU A 68 2.30 -1.74 -1.02
CA LEU A 68 2.05 -1.97 0.40
C LEU A 68 0.96 -3.04 0.55
N VAL A 69 1.25 -4.09 1.29
CA VAL A 69 0.34 -5.20 1.57
C VAL A 69 0.07 -5.23 3.06
N LEU A 70 -1.20 -5.11 3.42
CA LEU A 70 -1.70 -5.19 4.79
C LEU A 70 -2.50 -6.50 4.92
N THR A 71 -2.26 -7.27 5.98
CA THR A 71 -2.93 -8.55 6.21
C THR A 71 -3.78 -8.51 7.48
N ASP A 72 -4.86 -9.29 7.50
CA ASP A 72 -5.82 -9.38 8.63
C ASP A 72 -6.32 -8.00 9.10
N VAL A 73 -6.84 -7.20 8.16
CA VAL A 73 -7.30 -5.84 8.44
C VAL A 73 -8.72 -5.87 9.02
N VAL A 74 -8.86 -5.44 10.27
CA VAL A 74 -10.12 -5.43 11.04
C VAL A 74 -10.46 -4.03 11.56
N GLY A 75 -11.70 -3.86 12.05
CA GLY A 75 -12.12 -2.63 12.74
C GLY A 75 -12.44 -1.43 11.83
N ARG A 76 -12.34 -1.58 10.49
CA ARG A 76 -12.57 -0.51 9.51
C ARG A 76 -13.71 -0.79 8.52
N GLY A 77 -14.79 -1.35 9.06
CA GLY A 77 -15.97 -1.78 8.30
C GLY A 77 -16.04 -3.30 8.27
N ILE A 78 -15.87 -3.88 7.08
CA ILE A 78 -15.73 -5.32 6.92
C ILE A 78 -14.28 -5.76 7.19
N PRO A 79 -14.06 -6.91 7.86
CA PRO A 79 -12.74 -7.55 7.89
C PRO A 79 -12.27 -7.89 6.47
N VAL A 80 -10.98 -7.68 6.23
CA VAL A 80 -10.33 -7.92 4.94
C VAL A 80 -9.08 -8.76 5.20
N ALA A 81 -8.95 -9.90 4.54
CA ALA A 81 -7.77 -10.77 4.69
C ALA A 81 -6.51 -10.10 4.15
N GLU A 82 -6.61 -9.47 2.98
CA GLU A 82 -5.49 -8.79 2.34
C GLU A 82 -5.94 -7.46 1.73
N LEU A 83 -5.22 -6.39 2.03
CA LEU A 83 -5.37 -5.08 1.42
C LEU A 83 -4.04 -4.69 0.77
N ARG A 84 -3.97 -4.77 -0.55
CA ARG A 84 -2.84 -4.34 -1.37
C ARG A 84 -3.07 -2.93 -1.92
N LEU A 85 -2.04 -2.11 -1.84
CA LEU A 85 -1.99 -0.77 -2.40
C LEU A 85 -0.79 -0.67 -3.34
N ASP A 86 -1.06 -0.48 -4.61
CA ASP A 86 -0.06 -0.23 -5.65
C ASP A 86 -0.03 1.27 -5.94
N ILE A 87 1.08 1.92 -5.58
CA ILE A 87 1.23 3.37 -5.63
C ILE A 87 2.30 3.74 -6.65
N ASP A 88 1.89 4.42 -7.72
CA ASP A 88 2.78 4.92 -8.77
C ASP A 88 3.02 6.42 -8.67
N GLY A 89 4.28 6.82 -8.87
CA GLY A 89 4.69 8.22 -9.01
C GLY A 89 4.48 9.03 -7.73
N LEU A 90 4.90 8.47 -6.59
CA LEU A 90 4.82 9.12 -5.29
C LEU A 90 5.84 10.26 -5.21
N ARG A 91 5.37 11.47 -4.87
CA ARG A 91 6.20 12.68 -4.82
C ARG A 91 6.34 13.20 -3.41
N PHE A 92 7.55 13.62 -3.06
CA PHE A 92 7.90 14.12 -1.74
C PHE A 92 8.38 15.58 -1.78
N ASP A 93 8.10 16.31 -0.70
CA ASP A 93 8.63 17.64 -0.49
C ASP A 93 10.13 17.55 -0.19
N ARG A 94 10.93 18.01 -1.15
CA ARG A 94 12.39 18.02 -1.03
C ARG A 94 12.88 19.02 0.00
N GLY A 95 12.16 20.11 0.21
CA GLY A 95 12.48 21.11 1.23
C GLY A 95 12.41 20.48 2.61
N THR A 96 11.29 19.81 2.94
CA THR A 96 11.17 19.15 4.26
C THR A 96 12.11 17.97 4.43
N LEU A 97 12.43 17.27 3.33
CA LEU A 97 13.43 16.21 3.36
C LEU A 97 14.83 16.73 3.65
N LEU A 98 15.26 17.82 3.00
CA LEU A 98 16.62 18.34 3.17
C LEU A 98 16.79 19.16 4.46
N GLU A 99 15.75 19.89 4.86
CA GLU A 99 15.80 20.80 6.01
C GLU A 99 15.45 20.09 7.32
N SER A 100 14.42 19.25 7.29
CA SER A 100 13.86 18.59 8.47
C SER A 100 14.11 17.08 8.50
N ASN A 101 14.67 16.48 7.44
CA ASN A 101 14.77 15.02 7.31
C ASN A 101 13.41 14.32 7.48
N ARG A 102 12.32 14.96 7.02
CA ARG A 102 10.96 14.41 7.09
C ARG A 102 10.41 14.11 5.70
N LEU A 103 9.88 12.91 5.55
CA LEU A 103 9.16 12.48 4.36
C LEU A 103 7.75 13.11 4.37
N ARG A 104 7.55 14.14 3.56
CA ARG A 104 6.23 14.73 3.35
C ARG A 104 5.76 14.43 1.95
N ILE A 105 4.68 13.65 1.83
CA ILE A 105 4.04 13.38 0.55
C ILE A 105 3.38 14.66 0.04
N THR A 106 3.65 15.01 -1.21
CA THR A 106 3.09 16.19 -1.89
C THR A 106 2.15 15.82 -3.02
N GLY A 107 2.24 14.59 -3.53
CA GLY A 107 1.33 14.09 -4.54
C GLY A 107 1.60 12.63 -4.90
N VAL A 108 0.69 12.07 -5.67
CA VAL A 108 0.76 10.72 -6.20
C VAL A 108 0.31 10.75 -7.66
N GLY A 109 0.80 9.83 -8.49
CA GLY A 109 0.38 9.69 -9.87
C GLY A 109 -0.88 8.84 -9.99
N ARG A 110 -0.81 7.60 -9.49
CA ARG A 110 -1.91 6.63 -9.47
C ARG A 110 -1.81 5.81 -8.19
N VAL A 111 -2.97 5.41 -7.68
CA VAL A 111 -3.12 4.44 -6.60
C VAL A 111 -4.12 3.40 -7.06
N ALA A 112 -3.73 2.14 -7.10
CA ALA A 112 -4.64 1.02 -7.21
C ALA A 112 -4.77 0.35 -5.84
N VAL A 113 -6.00 0.11 -5.41
CA VAL A 113 -6.32 -0.54 -4.14
C VAL A 113 -7.04 -1.84 -4.46
N VAL A 114 -6.53 -2.94 -3.91
CA VAL A 114 -7.12 -4.27 -4.00
C VAL A 114 -7.38 -4.78 -2.59
N ALA A 115 -8.65 -5.02 -2.26
CA ALA A 115 -9.04 -5.63 -0.99
C ALA A 115 -9.64 -7.02 -1.25
N VAL A 116 -9.12 -8.03 -0.57
CA VAL A 116 -9.55 -9.42 -0.67
C VAL A 116 -10.30 -9.81 0.59
N VAL A 117 -11.54 -10.25 0.41
CA VAL A 117 -12.41 -10.73 1.48
C VAL A 117 -12.66 -12.21 1.22
N THR A 118 -12.11 -13.07 2.06
CA THR A 118 -12.30 -14.52 1.93
C THR A 118 -13.63 -14.94 2.55
N ARG A 119 -13.92 -16.24 2.43
CA ARG A 119 -15.11 -16.84 3.05
C ARG A 119 -15.08 -16.74 4.58
N ASP A 120 -13.90 -16.72 5.20
CA ASP A 120 -13.76 -16.63 6.65
C ASP A 120 -14.16 -15.22 7.12
N GLU A 121 -13.68 -14.16 6.47
CA GLU A 121 -14.11 -12.79 6.78
C GLU A 121 -15.60 -12.56 6.48
N LEU A 122 -16.13 -13.18 5.41
CA LEU A 122 -17.58 -13.17 5.15
C LEU A 122 -18.37 -13.83 6.28
N ALA A 123 -17.85 -14.93 6.84
CA ALA A 123 -18.50 -15.64 7.95
C ALA A 123 -18.48 -14.81 9.24
N GLU A 124 -17.49 -13.95 9.45
CA GLU A 124 -17.49 -13.04 10.60
C GLU A 124 -18.65 -12.03 10.55
N VAL A 125 -19.03 -11.57 9.35
CA VAL A 125 -20.10 -10.57 9.18
C VAL A 125 -21.46 -11.21 8.98
N LEU A 126 -21.55 -12.27 8.18
CA LEU A 126 -22.80 -12.91 7.79
C LEU A 126 -23.16 -14.13 8.66
N GLY A 127 -22.23 -14.60 9.50
CA GLY A 127 -22.41 -15.82 10.29
C GLY A 127 -22.62 -17.04 9.42
N ASP A 128 -23.55 -17.92 9.81
CA ASP A 128 -23.88 -19.14 9.06
C ASP A 128 -24.42 -18.86 7.65
N ALA A 129 -24.91 -17.64 7.37
CA ALA A 129 -25.40 -17.27 6.05
C ALA A 129 -24.28 -17.24 4.99
N ALA A 130 -23.02 -17.03 5.39
CA ALA A 130 -21.88 -17.06 4.46
C ALA A 130 -21.74 -18.40 3.72
N ARG A 131 -22.18 -19.51 4.33
CA ARG A 131 -22.19 -20.83 3.68
C ARG A 131 -23.23 -20.96 2.57
N SER A 132 -24.25 -20.11 2.59
CA SER A 132 -25.32 -20.09 1.59
C SER A 132 -25.02 -19.13 0.44
N VAL A 133 -23.97 -18.30 0.55
CA VAL A 133 -23.51 -17.44 -0.52
C VAL A 133 -22.71 -18.28 -1.50
N GLU A 134 -23.23 -18.40 -2.73
CA GLU A 134 -22.55 -19.07 -3.82
C GLU A 134 -21.59 -18.07 -4.49
N LEU A 135 -20.28 -18.30 -4.31
CA LEU A 135 -19.24 -17.47 -4.88
C LEU A 135 -18.81 -18.07 -6.21
N ILE A 136 -19.36 -17.54 -7.31
CA ILE A 136 -19.07 -17.99 -8.66
C ILE A 136 -17.99 -17.09 -9.26
N GLU A 137 -16.83 -17.66 -9.56
CA GLU A 137 -15.70 -16.97 -10.20
C GLU A 137 -16.14 -16.14 -11.43
N GLY A 138 -15.57 -14.95 -11.57
CA GLY A 138 -15.87 -14.01 -12.65
C GLY A 138 -17.18 -13.23 -12.49
N THR A 139 -17.95 -13.47 -11.43
CA THR A 139 -19.18 -12.71 -11.17
C THR A 139 -18.85 -11.30 -10.72
N THR A 140 -19.33 -10.29 -11.44
CA THR A 140 -19.30 -8.90 -11.01
C THR A 140 -20.46 -8.63 -10.05
N LEU A 141 -20.13 -8.14 -8.85
CA LEU A 141 -21.09 -7.81 -7.82
C LEU A 141 -21.52 -6.35 -7.94
N THR A 142 -22.79 -6.07 -7.61
CA THR A 142 -23.32 -4.72 -7.68
C THR A 142 -23.03 -3.98 -6.38
N VAL A 143 -22.30 -2.87 -6.47
CA VAL A 143 -22.05 -1.98 -5.34
C VAL A 143 -23.05 -0.83 -5.36
N ARG A 144 -23.87 -0.70 -4.30
CA ARG A 144 -24.85 0.38 -4.14
C ARG A 144 -24.95 0.79 -2.67
N ASP A 145 -25.10 2.10 -2.45
CA ASP A 145 -25.35 2.67 -1.12
C ASP A 145 -24.33 2.25 -0.04
N GLY A 146 -23.05 2.10 -0.43
CA GLY A 146 -22.00 1.68 0.51
C GLY A 146 -22.03 0.19 0.87
N ALA A 147 -22.73 -0.64 0.09
CA ALA A 147 -22.79 -2.08 0.28
C ALA A 147 -22.65 -2.85 -1.04
N ILE A 148 -22.11 -4.06 -0.94
CA ILE A 148 -21.97 -5.02 -2.02
C ILE A 148 -23.16 -5.98 -1.96
N GLY A 149 -23.95 -6.02 -3.03
CA GLY A 149 -25.00 -7.01 -3.20
C GLY A 149 -24.39 -8.36 -3.56
N LEU A 150 -24.59 -9.35 -2.69
CA LEU A 150 -24.17 -10.73 -2.88
C LEU A 150 -25.29 -11.59 -3.48
N PRO A 151 -24.96 -12.67 -4.20
CA PRO A 151 -25.94 -13.66 -4.65
C PRO A 151 -26.80 -14.17 -3.48
N GLY A 152 -28.08 -14.41 -3.72
CA GLY A 152 -29.02 -14.81 -2.66
C GLY A 152 -29.65 -13.64 -1.88
N GLY A 153 -29.37 -12.40 -2.27
CA GLY A 153 -29.99 -11.20 -1.67
C GLY A 153 -29.33 -10.72 -0.39
N PHE A 154 -28.12 -11.23 -0.09
CA PHE A 154 -27.31 -10.75 1.02
C PHE A 154 -26.63 -9.43 0.66
N SER A 155 -26.33 -8.63 1.68
CA SER A 155 -25.68 -7.33 1.52
C SER A 155 -24.51 -7.27 2.47
N LEU A 156 -23.34 -6.92 1.94
CA LEU A 156 -22.09 -6.80 2.69
C LEU A 156 -21.70 -5.33 2.75
N PRO A 157 -21.53 -4.72 3.94
CA PRO A 157 -21.08 -3.34 4.02
C PRO A 157 -19.68 -3.19 3.40
N LEU A 158 -19.45 -2.09 2.68
CA LEU A 158 -18.13 -1.78 2.15
C LEU A 158 -17.15 -1.40 3.29
N PRO A 159 -15.84 -1.60 3.07
CA PRO A 159 -14.81 -1.00 3.91
C PRO A 159 -15.00 0.52 3.97
N SER A 160 -14.55 1.16 5.06
CA SER A 160 -14.66 2.61 5.21
C SER A 160 -13.96 3.35 4.05
N SER A 161 -14.43 4.56 3.74
CA SER A 161 -13.81 5.44 2.72
C SER A 161 -12.38 5.84 3.07
N GLU A 162 -11.93 5.56 4.29
CA GLU A 162 -10.54 5.75 4.75
C GLU A 162 -9.60 4.68 4.18
N LEU A 163 -10.14 3.50 3.84
CA LEU A 163 -9.42 2.40 3.18
C LEU A 163 -9.50 2.48 1.66
N ILE A 164 -10.70 2.75 1.13
CA ILE A 164 -10.94 2.80 -0.31
C ILE A 164 -11.48 4.20 -0.68
N PRO A 165 -10.65 5.08 -1.26
CA PRO A 165 -11.00 6.49 -1.48
C PRO A 165 -11.85 6.73 -2.74
N CYS A 166 -12.36 5.67 -3.38
CA CYS A 166 -13.05 5.71 -4.67
C CYS A 166 -14.17 4.68 -4.75
N ASP A 167 -14.97 4.74 -5.81
CA ASP A 167 -16.03 3.77 -6.08
C ASP A 167 -15.43 2.42 -6.49
N ALA A 168 -15.44 1.46 -5.55
CA ALA A 168 -14.89 0.13 -5.79
C ALA A 168 -15.76 -0.68 -6.76
N SER A 169 -15.10 -1.44 -7.64
CA SER A 169 -15.71 -2.57 -8.32
C SER A 169 -15.49 -3.83 -7.50
N ALA A 170 -16.49 -4.71 -7.44
CA ALA A 170 -16.44 -5.95 -6.70
C ALA A 170 -16.58 -7.13 -7.66
N THR A 171 -15.66 -8.08 -7.59
CA THR A 171 -15.66 -9.29 -8.43
C THR A 171 -15.36 -10.50 -7.58
N ILE A 172 -15.89 -11.65 -7.96
CA ILE A 172 -15.54 -12.92 -7.33
C ILE A 172 -14.37 -13.54 -8.08
N ASP A 173 -13.31 -13.90 -7.37
CA ASP A 173 -12.08 -14.49 -7.90
C ASP A 173 -11.69 -15.64 -6.97
N ASP A 174 -11.52 -16.87 -7.48
CA ASP A 174 -11.13 -18.05 -6.67
C ASP A 174 -11.89 -18.22 -5.32
N GLU A 175 -13.22 -18.05 -5.32
CA GLU A 175 -14.08 -18.09 -4.11
C GLU A 175 -13.87 -16.95 -3.09
N GLU A 176 -13.24 -15.86 -3.50
CA GLU A 176 -13.01 -14.66 -2.71
C GLU A 176 -13.74 -13.47 -3.33
N VAL A 177 -14.14 -12.50 -2.50
CA VAL A 177 -14.67 -11.23 -2.98
C VAL A 177 -13.50 -10.25 -3.08
N VAL A 178 -13.11 -9.93 -4.31
CA VAL A 178 -12.04 -8.99 -4.61
C VAL A 178 -12.63 -7.64 -4.97
N LEU A 179 -12.29 -6.64 -4.17
CA LEU A 179 -12.63 -5.24 -4.37
C LEU A 179 -11.46 -4.53 -5.02
N ARG A 180 -11.71 -3.86 -6.15
CA ARG A 180 -10.69 -3.13 -6.91
C ARG A 180 -11.11 -1.69 -7.11
N CYS A 181 -10.19 -0.77 -6.87
CA CYS A 181 -10.42 0.66 -7.02
C CYS A 181 -9.16 1.38 -7.51
N GLU A 182 -9.31 2.31 -8.46
CA GLU A 182 -8.21 3.18 -8.91
C GLU A 182 -8.51 4.64 -8.55
N SER A 183 -7.51 5.34 -8.03
CA SER A 183 -7.59 6.70 -7.52
C SER A 183 -6.33 7.49 -7.84
N ASP A 184 -6.44 8.82 -7.86
CA ASP A 184 -5.33 9.77 -7.89
C ASP A 184 -5.01 10.34 -6.49
N ARG A 185 -5.63 9.76 -5.45
CA ARG A 185 -5.47 10.13 -4.05
C ARG A 185 -5.13 8.91 -3.22
N LEU A 186 -4.16 9.08 -2.33
CA LEU A 186 -3.81 8.09 -1.32
C LEU A 186 -4.94 7.96 -0.29
N PRO A 187 -5.21 6.75 0.21
CA PRO A 187 -6.06 6.57 1.38
C PRO A 187 -5.47 7.34 2.58
N THR A 188 -6.32 8.02 3.35
CA THR A 188 -5.88 8.88 4.49
C THR A 188 -4.98 8.13 5.46
N ILE A 189 -5.29 6.86 5.68
CA ILE A 189 -4.56 5.99 6.58
C ILE A 189 -3.07 5.85 6.21
N ILE A 190 -2.75 5.88 4.91
CA ILE A 190 -1.36 5.82 4.43
C ILE A 190 -0.66 7.16 4.59
N VAL A 191 -1.40 8.26 4.40
CA VAL A 191 -0.85 9.60 4.59
C VAL A 191 -0.47 9.82 6.06
N GLU A 192 -1.24 9.26 6.99
CA GLU A 192 -0.92 9.28 8.42
C GLU A 192 0.30 8.40 8.71
N ALA A 193 0.26 7.11 8.35
CA ALA A 193 1.34 6.14 8.61
C ALA A 193 2.70 6.51 8.00
N VAL A 194 2.72 7.09 6.79
CA VAL A 194 3.95 7.42 6.06
C VAL A 194 4.36 8.88 6.25
N GLY A 195 3.39 9.78 6.47
CA GLY A 195 3.64 11.21 6.63
C GLY A 195 4.24 11.61 7.98
N SER A 196 4.25 10.70 8.96
CA SER A 196 4.84 10.89 10.28
C SER A 196 6.31 10.45 10.38
N VAL A 197 6.87 9.82 9.34
CA VAL A 197 8.24 9.27 9.38
C VAL A 197 9.29 10.38 9.51
N ASP A 198 9.89 10.49 10.70
CA ASP A 198 10.97 11.43 11.03
C ASP A 198 12.34 10.71 10.97
N LEU A 199 13.16 11.00 9.95
CA LEU A 199 14.43 10.29 9.71
C LEU A 199 15.55 10.74 10.68
N ARG A 200 15.31 11.78 11.49
CA ARG A 200 16.33 12.47 12.29
C ARG A 200 16.53 11.87 13.68
N GLU A 201 15.54 11.17 14.24
CA GLU A 201 15.64 10.60 15.58
C GLU A 201 16.55 9.36 15.64
N GLN A 202 16.86 8.75 14.49
CA GLN A 202 17.48 7.42 14.45
C GLN A 202 18.78 7.29 13.64
N LEU A 203 19.21 8.32 12.91
CA LEU A 203 20.55 8.30 12.27
C LEU A 203 21.70 8.62 13.23
N GLY A 204 21.42 8.86 14.52
CA GLY A 204 22.43 9.19 15.52
C GLY A 204 23.04 10.58 15.28
N GLY A 205 23.08 11.38 16.34
CA GLY A 205 23.98 12.55 16.38
C GLY A 205 25.44 12.15 16.31
#